data_AF-A0A3D2XJH3-F1
#
_entry.id   AF-A0A3D2XJH3-F1
#
_cell.length_a   1.000
_cell.length_b   1.000
_cell.length_c   1.000
_cell.angle_alpha   90.00
_cell.angle_beta   90.00
_cell.angle_gamma   90.00
#
_symmetry.space_group_name_H-M   'P 1'
#
loop_
_entity.id
_entity.type
_entity.pdbx_description
1 polymer ?
#
loop_
_entity_poly.entity_id
_entity_poly.type
_entity_poly.pdbx_seq_one_letter_code
_entity_poly.pdbx_strand_id
1 'polypeptide(L)'
;MKRTELRFINFKVFIAAFIIGCFVAFGQAPWSFFPVSIVGLIGLFALTTYFKSHSIEKIIFIFGFGYFSLTLHWVVQPFLVETKYYGWLAPFG
;
A
#
# COMPACT_ATOMS: atom_id res chain seq x y z
N MET A 1 17.95 -5.27 24.73
CA MET A 1 17.16 -5.00 23.51
C MET A 1 17.74 -3.79 22.80
N LYS A 2 18.79 -3.97 21.96
CA LYS A 2 19.47 -2.88 21.25
C LYS A 2 18.55 -2.37 20.15
N ARG A 3 17.73 -1.37 20.47
CA ARG A 3 16.82 -0.64 19.58
C ARG A 3 17.69 0.19 18.64
N THR A 4 18.12 -0.43 17.54
CA THR A 4 19.14 0.06 16.62
C THR A 4 18.85 1.48 16.14
N GLU A 5 19.86 2.32 16.30
CA GLU A 5 19.93 3.72 15.88
C GLU A 5 19.79 3.84 14.35
N LEU A 6 18.58 4.18 13.90
CA LEU A 6 18.18 5.29 13.02
C LEU A 6 19.01 5.75 11.81
N ARG A 7 20.10 5.10 11.40
CA ARG A 7 20.99 5.69 10.37
C ARG A 7 20.79 5.18 8.95
N PHE A 8 20.14 4.03 8.76
CA PHE A 8 19.76 3.51 7.44
C PHE A 8 18.50 2.66 7.56
N ILE A 9 17.33 3.20 7.21
CA ILE A 9 16.21 2.33 6.86
C ILE A 9 16.68 1.57 5.62
N ASN A 10 16.95 0.28 5.78
CA ASN A 10 17.47 -0.55 4.72
C ASN A 10 16.41 -0.64 3.61
N PHE A 11 16.80 -0.55 2.34
CA PHE A 11 15.89 -0.64 1.19
C PHE A 11 14.98 -1.88 1.25
N LYS A 12 15.49 -2.97 1.85
CA LYS A 12 14.74 -4.20 2.14
C LYS A 12 13.48 -3.97 2.99
N VAL A 13 13.51 -3.04 3.93
CA VAL A 13 12.36 -2.71 4.79
C VAL A 13 11.26 -2.04 3.97
N PHE A 14 11.63 -1.14 3.05
CA PHE A 14 10.67 -0.50 2.16
C PHE A 14 10.05 -1.51 1.18
N ILE A 15 10.87 -2.42 0.62
CA ILE A 15 10.34 -3.52 -0.21
C ILE A 15 9.35 -4.37 0.61
N ALA A 16 9.72 -4.75 1.83
CA ALA A 16 8.84 -5.54 2.68
C ALA A 16 7.52 -4.81 2.97
N ALA A 17 7.59 -3.51 3.31
CA ALA A 17 6.39 -2.69 3.54
C ALA A 17 5.49 -2.62 2.31
N PHE A 18 6.07 -2.41 1.12
CA PHE A 18 5.34 -2.38 -0.15
C PHE A 18 4.63 -3.71 -0.42
N ILE A 19 5.36 -4.83 -0.32
CA ILE A 19 4.82 -6.17 -0.53
C ILE A 19 3.70 -6.48 0.46
N ILE A 20 3.87 -6.13 1.75
CA ILE A 20 2.83 -6.28 2.76
C ILE A 20 1.57 -5.49 2.37
N GLY A 21 1.73 -4.26 1.85
CA GLY A 21 0.63 -3.47 1.30
C GLY A 21 -0.12 -4.20 0.18
N CYS A 22 0.62 -4.79 -0.76
CA CYS A 22 0.05 -5.60 -1.83
C CYS A 22 -0.73 -6.82 -1.29
N PHE A 23 -0.23 -7.50 -0.25
CA PHE A 23 -0.96 -8.60 0.41
C PHE A 23 -2.29 -8.14 1.02
N VAL A 24 -2.31 -6.95 1.62
CA VAL A 24 -3.56 -6.36 2.14
C VAL A 24 -4.53 -6.00 1.02
N ALA A 25 -4.05 -5.67 -0.18
CA ALA A 25 -4.92 -5.39 -1.32
C ALA A 25 -5.69 -6.63 -1.82
N PHE A 26 -5.17 -7.85 -1.62
CA PHE A 26 -5.86 -9.08 -2.04
C PHE A 26 -7.17 -9.38 -1.27
N GLY A 27 -7.43 -8.70 -0.15
CA GLY A 27 -8.74 -8.76 0.50
C GLY A 27 -9.81 -7.95 -0.20
N GLN A 28 -9.44 -7.07 -1.14
CA GLN A 28 -10.38 -6.34 -1.98
C GLN A 28 -10.90 -7.23 -3.10
N ALA A 29 -12.02 -6.81 -3.70
CA ALA A 29 -12.49 -7.40 -4.94
C ALA A 29 -11.40 -7.28 -6.04
N PRO A 30 -11.31 -8.22 -6.99
CA PRO A 30 -12.18 -9.38 -7.19
C PRO A 30 -11.84 -10.61 -6.34
N TRP A 31 -10.69 -10.65 -5.67
CA TRP A 31 -10.21 -11.85 -4.97
C TRP A 31 -10.89 -12.09 -3.64
N SER A 32 -11.13 -11.03 -2.86
CA SER A 32 -11.81 -11.10 -1.56
C SER A 32 -11.14 -12.07 -0.56
N PHE A 33 -9.81 -12.24 -0.65
CA PHE A 33 -9.04 -13.10 0.25
C PHE A 33 -8.80 -12.41 1.61
N PHE A 34 -9.87 -12.24 2.37
CA PHE A 34 -9.86 -11.60 3.68
C PHE A 34 -8.76 -12.12 4.63
N PRO A 35 -8.51 -13.45 4.78
CA PRO A 35 -7.47 -13.93 5.69
C PRO A 35 -6.07 -13.44 5.32
N VAL A 36 -5.78 -13.29 4.03
CA VAL A 36 -4.48 -12.78 3.54
C VAL A 36 -4.28 -11.32 3.97
N SER A 37 -5.35 -10.53 3.98
CA SER A 37 -5.30 -9.14 4.44
C SER A 37 -5.03 -9.02 5.92
N ILE A 38 -5.64 -9.89 6.74
CA ILE A 38 -5.37 -9.93 8.17
C ILE A 38 -3.91 -10.30 8.44
N VAL A 39 -3.37 -11.30 7.75
CA VAL A 39 -1.95 -11.67 7.85
C VAL A 39 -1.05 -10.50 7.42
N GLY A 40 -1.39 -9.79 6.35
CA GLY A 40 -0.67 -8.59 5.92
C GLY A 40 -0.68 -7.48 6.98
N LEU A 41 -1.84 -7.18 7.58
CA LEU A 41 -1.96 -6.18 8.65
C LEU A 41 -1.15 -6.57 9.89
N ILE A 42 -1.18 -7.84 10.31
CA ILE A 42 -0.33 -8.35 11.39
C ILE A 42 1.15 -8.14 11.05
N GLY A 43 1.55 -8.42 9.80
CA GLY A 43 2.90 -8.16 9.30
C GLY A 43 3.32 -6.70 9.38
N LEU A 44 2.42 -5.76 9.07
CA LEU A 44 2.67 -4.32 9.21
C LEU A 44 2.87 -3.92 10.68
N PHE A 45 2.00 -4.38 11.57
CA PHE A 45 2.13 -4.09 13.01
C PHE A 45 3.42 -4.68 13.58
N ALA A 46 3.75 -5.92 13.23
CA ALA A 46 5.02 -6.55 13.60
C ALA A 46 6.20 -5.70 13.10
N LEU A 47 6.20 -5.31 11.82
CA LEU A 47 7.28 -4.51 11.23
C LEU A 47 7.46 -3.16 11.95
N THR A 48 6.37 -2.45 12.25
CA THR A 48 6.41 -1.12 12.88
C THR A 48 6.89 -1.15 14.32
N THR A 49 6.70 -2.25 15.06
CA THR A 49 7.19 -2.40 16.45
C THR A 49 8.71 -2.30 16.59
N TYR A 50 9.47 -2.55 15.52
CA TYR A 50 10.93 -2.52 15.53
C TYR A 50 11.54 -1.13 15.36
N PHE A 51 10.77 -0.11 14.98
CA PHE A 51 11.28 1.23 14.62
C PHE A 51 10.86 2.35 15.60
N LYS A 52 11.51 3.52 15.51
CA LYS A 52 11.11 4.76 16.23
C LYS A 52 10.12 5.58 15.38
N SER A 53 9.33 6.44 16.03
CA SER A 53 8.21 7.21 15.46
C SER A 53 8.45 7.79 14.05
N HIS A 54 9.52 8.57 13.85
CA HIS A 54 9.77 9.24 12.56
C HIS A 54 10.11 8.31 11.39
N SER A 55 10.58 7.09 11.66
CA SER A 55 10.83 6.09 10.59
C SER A 55 9.56 5.35 10.18
N ILE A 56 8.58 5.28 11.09
CA ILE A 56 7.32 4.57 10.87
C ILE A 56 6.48 5.26 9.80
N GLU A 57 6.49 6.60 9.76
CA GLU A 57 5.78 7.40 8.75
C GLU A 57 6.14 6.97 7.32
N LYS A 58 7.44 6.80 7.03
CA LYS A 58 7.92 6.35 5.71
C LYS A 58 7.52 4.91 5.42
N ILE A 59 7.57 4.02 6.43
CA ILE A 59 7.17 2.62 6.29
C ILE A 59 5.67 2.52 5.97
N ILE A 60 4.84 3.26 6.71
CA ILE A 60 3.38 3.32 6.50
C ILE A 60 3.07 3.91 5.13
N PHE A 61 3.77 4.96 4.71
CA PHE A 61 3.59 5.55 3.39
C PHE A 61 3.87 4.54 2.27
N ILE A 62 4.99 3.81 2.34
CA ILE A 62 5.35 2.80 1.33
C ILE A 62 4.40 1.60 1.38
N PHE A 63 3.95 1.18 2.57
CA PHE A 63 2.89 0.19 2.73
C PHE A 63 1.60 0.64 2.03
N GLY A 64 1.15 1.87 2.30
CA GLY A 64 -0.03 2.45 1.67
C GLY A 64 0.13 2.52 0.15
N PHE A 65 1.31 2.92 -0.33
CA PHE A 65 1.61 2.95 -1.76
C PHE A 65 1.45 1.56 -2.41
N GLY A 66 1.96 0.49 -1.79
CA GLY A 66 1.77 -0.88 -2.28
C GLY A 66 0.32 -1.34 -2.28
N TYR A 67 -0.43 -1.01 -1.23
CA TYR A 67 -1.86 -1.32 -1.12
C TYR A 67 -2.69 -0.61 -2.20
N PHE A 68 -2.51 0.70 -2.36
CA PHE A 68 -3.28 1.51 -3.30
C PHE A 68 -2.88 1.25 -4.75
N SER A 69 -1.62 0.88 -5.04
CA SER A 69 -1.18 0.54 -6.39
C SER A 69 -2.00 -0.62 -6.99
N LEU A 70 -2.33 -1.64 -6.20
CA LEU A 70 -3.21 -2.73 -6.62
C LEU A 70 -4.68 -2.36 -6.55
N THR A 71 -5.11 -1.74 -5.43
CA THR A 71 -6.53 -1.46 -5.19
C THR A 71 -7.12 -0.40 -6.12
N LEU A 72 -6.32 0.61 -6.50
CA LEU A 72 -6.75 1.74 -7.33
C LEU A 72 -6.19 1.70 -8.75
N HIS A 73 -5.53 0.61 -9.16
CA HIS A 73 -5.04 0.46 -10.53
C HIS A 73 -6.15 0.72 -11.57
N TRP A 74 -7.37 0.27 -11.29
CA TRP A 74 -8.52 0.39 -12.19
C TRP A 74 -9.00 1.83 -12.40
N VAL A 75 -8.64 2.78 -11.52
CA VAL A 75 -9.05 4.19 -11.61
C VAL A 75 -8.57 4.84 -12.91
N VAL A 76 -7.51 4.32 -13.53
CA VAL A 76 -7.02 4.82 -14.82
C VAL A 76 -7.98 4.54 -15.97
N GLN A 77 -8.71 3.41 -15.92
CA GLN A 77 -9.57 2.94 -17.01
C GLN A 77 -10.61 3.96 -17.49
N PRO A 78 -11.40 4.64 -16.63
CA PRO A 78 -12.36 5.65 -17.09
C PRO A 78 -11.72 6.85 -17.80
N PHE A 79 -10.45 7.17 -17.53
CA PHE A 79 -9.75 8.31 -18.17
C PHE A 79 -9.14 7.99 -19.54
N LEU A 80 -9.12 6.71 -19.93
CA LEU A 80 -8.61 6.27 -21.24
C LEU A 80 -9.69 6.32 -22.33
N VAL A 81 -10.93 6.66 -21.98
CA VAL A 81 -12.04 6.82 -22.94
C VAL A 81 -11.89 8.16 -23.67
N GLU A 82 -12.40 8.26 -24.90
CA GLU A 82 -12.37 9.49 -25.70
C GLU A 82 -12.98 10.68 -24.94
N THR A 83 -12.12 11.52 -24.35
CA THR A 83 -12.50 12.64 -23.48
C THR A 83 -13.41 13.64 -24.18
N LYS A 84 -13.24 13.84 -25.49
CA LYS A 84 -14.06 14.75 -26.31
C LYS A 84 -15.55 14.38 -26.29
N TYR A 85 -15.89 13.10 -26.26
CA TYR A 85 -17.27 12.62 -26.33
C TYR A 85 -17.79 12.11 -24.98
N TYR A 86 -16.89 11.57 -24.15
CA TYR A 86 -17.24 10.84 -22.93
C TYR A 86 -16.58 11.42 -21.66
N GLY A 87 -15.91 12.57 -21.74
CA GLY A 87 -15.27 13.19 -20.57
C GLY A 87 -16.24 13.54 -19.44
N TRP A 88 -17.53 13.76 -19.76
CA TRP A 88 -18.60 13.97 -18.79
C TRP A 88 -18.92 12.74 -17.92
N LEU A 89 -18.50 11.54 -18.35
CA LEU A 89 -18.62 10.31 -17.55
C LEU A 89 -17.51 10.20 -16.50
N ALA A 90 -16.47 11.05 -16.55
CA ALA A 90 -15.48 11.08 -15.50
C ALA A 90 -16.14 11.61 -14.21
N PRO A 91 -16.04 10.89 -13.08
CA PRO A 91 -16.69 11.27 -11.81
C PRO A 91 -16.07 12.51 -11.14
N PHE A 92 -15.11 13.18 -11.79
CA PHE A 92 -14.35 14.33 -11.28
C PHE A 92 -14.37 15.52 -12.25
N GLY A 93 -15.52 15.76 -12.90
CA GLY A 93 -15.76 16.93 -13.76
C GLY A 93 -15.98 18.23 -12.99
#